data_AF-A0A8I2B412-F1
#
_entry.id   AF-A0A8I2B412-F1
#
_cell.length_a   1.000
_cell.length_b   1.000
_cell.length_c   1.000
_cell.angle_alpha   90.00
_cell.angle_beta   90.00
_cell.angle_gamma   90.00
#
_symmetry.space_group_name_H-M   'P 1'
#
loop_
_entity.id
_entity.type
_entity.pdbx_description
1 polymer ?
#
loop_
_entity_poly.entity_id
_entity_poly.type
_entity_poly.pdbx_seq_one_letter_code
_entity_poly.pdbx_strand_id
1 'polypeptide(L)'
;MNSKFGRGARRMFGSMLCAVGLGSGWAQAASLPMPTAEWDWMLSASQTQHRATPWTDKRDAQQAFGALLDVQTRWQQWTGRFALVGDPLWQDNATPNSADTELDLIPYELFWQGPLTLGESKADVTLGKIRLDWGVGYGYRPLDLFLPYQQNPLGIQVEEGPGVALLSLYDATGEWSLVATDASWVSEQRTTPLQRQNQQRGVGLRHYRLSGDSEWQVIGYVDDVRKGLLGASWVSVLNASWEVHGSALYQRRYWQYALPQESHQPVQLKEQHDAGQALLGVNWAGSSGQNVIAEYWYDGRCWGDSQWQEALARVGSLQAQQQPALAGAYAQGFEHSNLMAHNLLVHWSLDKSAWRNWTWSQSSDLLSRVTPTLDVLYAPQDGGVMLTPRVNIELHDSGASSSALELEARYAGGDSHSVYAQIPDRLTFLLNLKGRF
;
A
#
# COMPACT_ATOMS: atom_id res chain seq x y z
N MET A 1 29.32 16.28 -50.81
CA MET A 1 28.53 15.98 -52.01
C MET A 1 27.83 14.64 -51.83
N ASN A 2 26.48 14.67 -51.79
CA ASN A 2 25.51 13.66 -52.23
C ASN A 2 25.75 12.15 -51.95
N SER A 3 24.91 11.53 -51.09
CA SER A 3 23.65 10.81 -51.42
C SER A 3 23.89 9.30 -51.60
N LYS A 4 23.02 8.33 -51.22
CA LYS A 4 21.56 8.28 -51.27
C LYS A 4 21.04 6.93 -50.69
N PHE A 5 19.74 6.91 -50.32
CA PHE A 5 18.82 5.77 -50.01
C PHE A 5 18.89 5.09 -48.61
N GLY A 6 17.78 4.79 -47.92
CA GLY A 6 16.35 4.81 -48.31
C GLY A 6 15.37 4.89 -47.14
N ARG A 7 14.11 5.21 -47.49
CA ARG A 7 12.96 5.57 -46.65
C ARG A 7 12.08 4.36 -46.27
N GLY A 8 11.42 4.48 -45.12
CA GLY A 8 10.19 3.78 -44.68
C GLY A 8 10.20 3.75 -43.14
N ALA A 9 9.25 4.22 -42.36
CA ALA A 9 7.84 4.51 -42.56
C ALA A 9 7.39 5.74 -41.72
N ARG A 10 6.18 6.21 -42.00
CA ARG A 10 5.54 7.46 -41.54
C ARG A 10 4.38 7.11 -40.58
N ARG A 11 4.07 8.08 -39.68
CA ARG A 11 2.80 8.32 -38.93
C ARG A 11 2.62 7.44 -37.67
N MET A 12 2.18 7.92 -36.49
CA MET A 12 1.35 9.07 -36.10
C MET A 12 1.83 9.62 -34.74
N PHE A 13 2.08 10.93 -34.62
CA PHE A 13 2.11 11.65 -33.34
C PHE A 13 1.10 12.80 -33.49
N GLY A 14 -0.02 12.68 -32.78
CA GLY A 14 -0.97 13.76 -32.57
C GLY A 14 -0.61 14.43 -31.25
N SER A 15 0.03 15.58 -31.33
CA SER A 15 0.31 16.47 -30.20
C SER A 15 -0.98 17.17 -29.80
N MET A 16 -1.53 16.82 -28.64
CA MET A 16 -2.64 17.56 -28.03
C MET A 16 -2.05 18.65 -27.13
N LEU A 17 -1.88 19.84 -27.70
CA LEU A 17 -1.67 21.09 -26.98
C LEU A 17 -3.01 21.50 -26.34
N CYS A 18 -3.09 21.59 -25.00
CA CYS A 18 -4.14 22.35 -24.35
C CYS A 18 -3.59 23.73 -23.98
N ALA A 19 -3.97 24.72 -24.78
CA ALA A 19 -3.74 26.14 -24.50
C ALA A 19 -4.82 26.66 -23.55
N VAL A 20 -4.40 27.29 -22.46
CA VAL A 20 -5.23 28.11 -21.59
C VAL A 20 -5.51 29.44 -22.30
N GLY A 21 -6.78 29.70 -22.64
CA GLY A 21 -7.24 30.96 -23.21
C GLY A 21 -8.27 31.64 -22.30
N LEU A 22 -7.94 32.86 -21.84
CA LEU A 22 -8.80 33.74 -21.03
C LEU A 22 -9.71 34.61 -21.91
N GLY A 23 -10.99 34.72 -21.50
CA GLY A 23 -11.96 35.81 -21.80
C GLY A 23 -12.50 35.90 -23.24
N SER A 24 -13.75 36.29 -23.55
CA SER A 24 -14.91 36.74 -22.79
C SER A 24 -16.07 36.86 -23.81
N GLY A 25 -17.29 36.39 -23.50
CA GLY A 25 -18.46 36.58 -24.36
C GLY A 25 -19.69 35.82 -23.85
N TRP A 26 -20.71 36.58 -23.43
CA TRP A 26 -21.86 36.13 -22.65
C TRP A 26 -22.95 35.46 -23.50
N ALA A 27 -23.54 34.36 -23.01
CA ALA A 27 -24.99 34.10 -23.05
C ALA A 27 -25.32 32.76 -22.36
N GLN A 28 -26.02 32.84 -21.22
CA GLN A 28 -26.88 31.82 -20.60
C GLN A 28 -26.59 30.35 -20.96
N ALA A 29 -25.47 29.82 -20.48
CA ALA A 29 -25.32 28.39 -20.27
C ALA A 29 -25.66 28.11 -18.79
N ALA A 30 -26.58 27.19 -18.53
CA ALA A 30 -26.67 26.55 -17.23
C ALA A 30 -25.24 26.23 -16.77
N SER A 31 -24.84 26.71 -15.59
CA SER A 31 -23.46 26.61 -15.10
C SER A 31 -23.04 25.14 -15.14
N LEU A 32 -22.37 24.75 -16.23
CA LEU A 32 -21.74 23.44 -16.32
C LEU A 32 -20.72 23.42 -15.18
N PRO A 33 -20.73 22.40 -14.32
CA PRO A 33 -19.78 22.32 -13.23
C PRO A 33 -18.38 22.40 -13.83
N MET A 34 -17.64 23.43 -13.46
CA MET A 34 -16.25 23.60 -13.87
C MET A 34 -15.46 22.40 -13.36
N PRO A 35 -14.47 21.91 -14.12
CA PRO A 35 -13.58 20.88 -13.62
C PRO A 35 -12.93 21.37 -12.32
N THR A 36 -12.90 20.51 -11.32
CA THR A 36 -12.21 20.78 -10.05
C THR A 36 -10.89 20.03 -10.04
N ALA A 37 -9.89 20.64 -9.42
CA ALA A 37 -8.57 20.06 -9.24
C ALA A 37 -8.09 20.31 -7.82
N GLU A 38 -7.56 19.27 -7.20
CA GLU A 38 -6.88 19.30 -5.90
C GLU A 38 -5.49 18.71 -6.13
N TRP A 39 -4.48 19.17 -5.40
CA TRP A 39 -3.15 18.57 -5.48
C TRP A 39 -2.44 18.47 -4.15
N ASP A 40 -1.71 17.38 -4.00
CA ASP A 40 -0.83 17.11 -2.88
C ASP A 40 0.62 17.06 -3.35
N TRP A 41 1.55 17.45 -2.50
CA TRP A 41 2.97 17.30 -2.76
C TRP A 41 3.71 16.80 -1.52
N MET A 42 4.82 16.11 -1.75
CA MET A 42 5.70 15.64 -0.69
C MET A 42 7.15 15.75 -1.14
N LEU A 43 8.00 16.25 -0.25
CA LEU A 43 9.45 16.09 -0.32
C LEU A 43 9.88 15.15 0.80
N SER A 44 10.69 14.14 0.49
CA SER A 44 11.12 13.13 1.44
C SER A 44 12.65 13.06 1.45
N ALA A 45 13.25 13.23 2.62
CA ALA A 45 14.65 12.92 2.85
C ALA A 45 14.74 11.71 3.78
N SER A 46 15.53 10.71 3.41
CA SER A 46 15.69 9.48 4.19
C SER A 46 17.15 9.14 4.46
N GLN A 47 17.37 8.44 5.58
CA GLN A 47 18.64 7.82 5.90
C GLN A 47 18.38 6.39 6.41
N THR A 48 18.93 5.39 5.72
CA THR A 48 18.85 3.98 6.11
C THR A 48 20.20 3.50 6.61
N GLN A 49 20.23 2.92 7.80
CA GLN A 49 21.41 2.25 8.37
C GLN A 49 21.30 0.75 8.13
N HIS A 50 22.28 0.18 7.43
CA HIS A 50 22.35 -1.25 7.20
C HIS A 50 23.08 -1.98 8.33
N ARG A 51 22.74 -3.25 8.53
CA ARG A 51 23.51 -4.19 9.36
C ARG A 51 23.99 -5.36 8.52
N ALA A 52 25.09 -5.95 8.97
CA ALA A 52 25.50 -7.25 8.46
C ALA A 52 24.49 -8.31 8.89
N THR A 53 24.13 -9.17 7.94
CA THR A 53 23.21 -10.29 8.09
C THR A 53 23.80 -11.48 7.34
N PRO A 54 23.27 -12.71 7.50
CA PRO A 54 23.64 -13.84 6.67
C PRO A 54 23.42 -13.61 5.14
N TRP A 55 22.74 -12.54 4.76
CA TRP A 55 22.43 -12.19 3.36
C TRP A 55 23.45 -11.22 2.76
N THR A 56 24.01 -10.35 3.59
CA THR A 56 24.84 -9.24 3.16
C THR A 56 25.75 -8.77 4.28
N ASP A 57 27.01 -8.49 3.96
CA ASP A 57 27.98 -7.93 4.90
C ASP A 57 27.98 -6.38 4.91
N LYS A 58 27.04 -5.75 4.21
CA LYS A 58 26.92 -4.28 4.16
C LYS A 58 26.65 -3.71 5.56
N ARG A 59 27.41 -2.66 5.92
CA ARG A 59 27.30 -1.91 7.18
C ARG A 59 27.35 -0.39 6.93
N ASP A 60 27.03 0.02 5.72
CA ASP A 60 26.97 1.41 5.31
C ASP A 60 25.66 2.06 5.78
N ALA A 61 25.63 3.38 5.65
CA ALA A 61 24.39 4.14 5.68
C ALA A 61 24.16 4.68 4.27
N GLN A 62 22.90 4.78 3.89
CA GLN A 62 22.49 5.33 2.61
C GLN A 62 21.54 6.50 2.85
N GLN A 63 21.70 7.56 2.08
CA GLN A 63 20.85 8.73 2.08
C GLN A 63 20.16 8.86 0.73
N ALA A 64 18.89 9.22 0.77
CA ALA A 64 18.10 9.44 -0.43
C ALA A 64 17.17 10.64 -0.26
N PHE A 65 16.87 11.28 -1.38
CA PHE A 65 15.90 12.35 -1.48
C PHE A 65 14.92 12.05 -2.61
N GLY A 66 13.63 12.20 -2.35
CA GLY A 66 12.56 11.99 -3.31
C GLY A 66 11.50 13.08 -3.26
N ALA A 67 10.69 13.14 -4.32
CA ALA A 67 9.56 14.06 -4.42
C ALA A 67 8.34 13.39 -5.09
N LEU A 68 7.16 13.83 -4.67
CA LEU A 68 5.87 13.45 -5.22
C LEU A 68 5.04 14.71 -5.47
N LEU A 69 4.38 14.75 -6.63
CA LEU A 69 3.25 15.63 -6.90
C LEU A 69 2.06 14.75 -7.32
N ASP A 70 0.96 14.84 -6.59
CA ASP A 70 -0.27 14.11 -6.83
C ASP A 70 -1.37 15.10 -7.23
N VAL A 71 -2.06 14.85 -8.32
CA VAL A 71 -3.13 15.70 -8.84
C VAL A 71 -4.39 14.88 -9.04
N GLN A 72 -5.46 15.30 -8.36
CA GLN A 72 -6.79 14.77 -8.55
C GLN A 72 -7.64 15.76 -9.32
N THR A 73 -8.35 15.26 -10.33
CA THR A 73 -9.30 16.04 -11.13
C THR A 73 -10.66 15.37 -11.12
N ARG A 74 -11.71 16.17 -11.04
CA ARG A 74 -13.10 15.69 -11.18
C ARG A 74 -13.84 16.54 -12.21
N TRP A 75 -14.48 15.87 -13.15
CA TRP A 75 -15.31 16.51 -14.16
C TRP A 75 -16.49 15.62 -14.53
N GLN A 76 -17.71 16.13 -14.26
CA GLN A 76 -18.93 15.35 -14.37
C GLN A 76 -18.84 14.05 -13.54
N GLN A 77 -18.90 12.90 -14.20
CA GLN A 77 -18.83 11.56 -13.60
C GLN A 77 -17.45 10.92 -13.74
N TRP A 78 -16.46 11.68 -14.21
CA TRP A 78 -15.08 11.23 -14.33
C TRP A 78 -14.25 11.71 -13.15
N THR A 79 -13.48 10.80 -12.58
CA THR A 79 -12.41 11.10 -11.63
C THR A 79 -11.10 10.60 -12.21
N GLY A 80 -10.07 11.44 -12.20
CA GLY A 80 -8.72 11.09 -12.61
C GLY A 80 -7.71 11.50 -11.55
N ARG A 81 -6.77 10.61 -11.23
CA ARG A 81 -5.68 10.85 -10.28
C ARG A 81 -4.35 10.45 -10.90
N PHE A 82 -3.39 11.38 -10.82
CA PHE A 82 -2.11 11.27 -11.49
C PHE A 82 -0.99 11.66 -10.53
N ALA A 83 0.06 10.85 -10.45
CA ALA A 83 1.23 11.15 -9.66
C ALA A 83 2.45 11.36 -10.55
N LEU A 84 3.24 12.39 -10.26
CA LEU A 84 4.59 12.58 -10.77
C LEU A 84 5.55 12.28 -9.62
N VAL A 85 6.38 11.24 -9.78
CA VAL A 85 7.23 10.70 -8.71
C VAL A 85 8.68 10.71 -9.15
N GLY A 86 9.57 11.20 -8.30
CA GLY A 86 10.99 10.87 -8.36
C GLY A 86 11.41 10.33 -7.01
N ASP A 87 11.67 9.03 -6.91
CA ASP A 87 12.06 8.39 -5.65
C ASP A 87 13.02 7.22 -5.90
N PRO A 88 14.35 7.42 -5.75
CA PRO A 88 15.01 8.68 -5.37
C PRO A 88 15.23 9.63 -6.56
N LEU A 89 15.13 10.94 -6.31
CA LEU A 89 15.68 11.99 -7.19
C LEU A 89 17.20 12.11 -7.03
N TRP A 90 17.70 11.88 -5.82
CA TRP A 90 19.11 11.87 -5.47
C TRP A 90 19.39 10.79 -4.43
N GLN A 91 20.54 10.15 -4.53
CA GLN A 91 20.97 9.11 -3.60
C GLN A 91 22.49 9.16 -3.47
N ASP A 92 23.02 8.97 -2.26
CA ASP A 92 24.46 8.82 -2.08
C ASP A 92 24.95 7.46 -2.59
N ASN A 93 26.20 7.42 -3.07
CA ASN A 93 26.83 6.21 -3.62
C ASN A 93 26.03 5.53 -4.75
N ALA A 94 25.17 6.26 -5.46
CA ALA A 94 24.49 5.77 -6.64
C ALA A 94 25.51 5.21 -7.65
N THR A 95 25.27 4.01 -8.18
CA THR A 95 26.14 3.43 -9.18
C THR A 95 26.28 4.36 -10.40
N PRO A 96 27.46 4.52 -11.01
CA PRO A 96 27.69 5.50 -12.09
C PRO A 96 26.79 5.39 -13.33
N ASN A 97 26.02 4.30 -13.47
CA ASN A 97 25.03 4.06 -14.53
C ASN A 97 23.58 3.96 -14.02
N SER A 98 23.31 4.23 -12.75
CA SER A 98 21.94 4.30 -12.19
C SER A 98 21.44 5.74 -12.06
N ALA A 99 22.10 6.69 -12.73
CA ALA A 99 21.88 8.13 -12.63
C ALA A 99 20.93 8.68 -13.71
N ASP A 100 20.02 7.86 -14.24
CA ASP A 100 18.83 8.42 -14.85
C ASP A 100 17.87 8.69 -13.69
N THR A 101 17.93 9.91 -13.16
CA THR A 101 16.87 10.47 -12.32
C THR A 101 15.60 10.49 -13.16
N GLU A 102 14.85 9.39 -13.12
CA GLU A 102 13.63 9.23 -13.89
C GLU A 102 12.46 9.77 -13.07
N LEU A 103 11.72 10.68 -13.69
CA LEU A 103 10.43 11.14 -13.17
C LEU A 103 9.36 10.26 -13.76
N ASP A 104 8.70 9.47 -12.92
CA ASP A 104 7.61 8.59 -13.32
C ASP A 104 6.29 9.36 -13.29
N LEU A 105 5.58 9.41 -14.42
CA LEU A 105 4.18 9.83 -14.46
C LEU A 105 3.28 8.60 -14.36
N ILE A 106 2.54 8.49 -13.27
CA ILE A 106 1.71 7.34 -12.93
C ILE A 106 0.23 7.74 -12.95
N PRO A 107 -0.55 7.32 -13.96
CA PRO A 107 -2.00 7.41 -13.93
C PRO A 107 -2.54 6.27 -13.06
N TYR A 108 -2.70 6.54 -11.77
CA TYR A 108 -3.02 5.48 -10.81
C TYR A 108 -4.53 5.26 -10.67
N GLU A 109 -5.38 6.27 -10.93
CA GLU A 109 -6.83 6.11 -11.13
C GLU A 109 -7.35 6.95 -12.31
N LEU A 110 -8.25 6.38 -13.10
CA LEU A 110 -9.05 7.08 -14.11
C LEU A 110 -10.31 6.26 -14.36
N PHE A 111 -11.44 6.73 -13.84
CA PHE A 111 -12.69 6.00 -13.92
C PHE A 111 -13.89 6.91 -14.09
N TRP A 112 -14.94 6.31 -14.65
CA TRP A 112 -16.28 6.87 -14.71
C TRP A 112 -17.16 6.16 -13.69
N GLN A 113 -17.98 6.91 -12.97
CA GLN A 113 -18.99 6.36 -12.07
C GLN A 113 -20.32 7.05 -12.28
N GLY A 114 -21.39 6.29 -12.47
CA GLY A 114 -22.72 6.89 -12.65
C GLY A 114 -23.88 5.94 -12.43
N PRO A 115 -25.09 6.51 -12.31
CA PRO A 115 -26.28 5.71 -12.07
C PRO A 115 -26.71 4.98 -13.35
N LEU A 116 -27.22 3.78 -13.17
CA LEU A 116 -27.89 2.97 -14.17
C LEU A 116 -29.28 2.56 -13.64
N THR A 117 -30.31 2.76 -14.44
CA THR A 117 -31.67 2.30 -14.10
C THR A 117 -31.93 0.96 -14.77
N LEU A 118 -32.18 -0.08 -13.98
CA LEU A 118 -32.50 -1.43 -14.43
C LEU A 118 -33.93 -1.77 -14.04
N GLY A 119 -34.89 -1.44 -14.93
CA GLY A 119 -36.31 -1.53 -14.62
C GLY A 119 -36.70 -0.55 -13.52
N GLU A 120 -37.19 -1.04 -12.39
CA GLU A 120 -37.52 -0.23 -11.20
C GLU A 120 -36.34 -0.10 -10.22
N SER A 121 -35.25 -0.85 -10.43
CA SER A 121 -34.10 -0.86 -9.55
C SER A 121 -33.07 0.21 -9.95
N LYS A 122 -32.51 0.88 -8.95
CA LYS A 122 -31.36 1.77 -9.12
C LYS A 122 -30.08 0.97 -8.92
N ALA A 123 -29.18 1.10 -9.88
CA ALA A 123 -27.85 0.55 -9.81
C ALA A 123 -26.82 1.66 -9.98
N ASP A 124 -25.63 1.45 -9.45
CA ASP A 124 -24.46 2.25 -9.80
C ASP A 124 -23.49 1.42 -10.64
N VAL A 125 -22.84 2.08 -11.58
CA VAL A 125 -21.83 1.48 -12.44
C VAL A 125 -20.54 2.25 -12.29
N THR A 126 -19.45 1.54 -12.04
CA THR A 126 -18.08 2.08 -12.06
C THR A 126 -17.27 1.36 -13.14
N LEU A 127 -16.61 2.11 -14.01
CA LEU A 127 -15.81 1.60 -15.11
C LEU A 127 -14.49 2.37 -15.21
N GLY A 128 -13.37 1.65 -15.22
CA GLY A 128 -12.04 2.24 -15.47
C GLY A 128 -11.00 1.74 -14.48
N LYS A 129 -9.92 2.50 -14.33
CA LYS A 129 -8.84 2.20 -13.40
C LYS A 129 -9.20 2.79 -12.04
N ILE A 130 -9.46 1.96 -11.05
CA ILE A 130 -9.84 2.41 -9.69
C ILE A 130 -9.39 1.37 -8.67
N ARG A 131 -8.90 1.83 -7.53
CA ARG A 131 -8.54 0.97 -6.43
C ARG A 131 -9.81 0.58 -5.66
N LEU A 132 -10.07 -0.72 -5.57
CA LEU A 132 -11.17 -1.24 -4.77
C LEU A 132 -10.63 -1.68 -3.42
N ASP A 133 -11.30 -1.20 -2.38
CA ASP A 133 -10.92 -1.45 -1.00
C ASP A 133 -12.07 -2.09 -0.22
N TRP A 134 -11.84 -3.31 0.23
CA TRP A 134 -12.75 -4.04 1.10
C TRP A 134 -12.02 -4.54 2.37
N GLY A 135 -10.79 -4.13 2.64
CA GLY A 135 -10.10 -4.51 3.87
C GLY A 135 -10.67 -3.77 5.09
N VAL A 136 -10.76 -4.43 6.24
CA VAL A 136 -11.20 -3.78 7.51
C VAL A 136 -10.07 -3.55 8.51
N GLY A 137 -8.87 -4.09 8.25
CA GLY A 137 -7.73 -3.94 9.14
C GLY A 137 -6.90 -2.68 8.87
N TYR A 138 -6.17 -2.24 9.89
CA TYR A 138 -5.15 -1.19 9.85
C TYR A 138 -3.80 -1.75 9.43
N GLY A 139 -3.33 -2.84 10.05
CA GLY A 139 -2.03 -3.44 9.80
C GLY A 139 -2.02 -4.50 8.70
N TYR A 140 -3.11 -5.27 8.58
CA TYR A 140 -3.23 -6.33 7.59
C TYR A 140 -4.65 -6.46 7.06
N ARG A 141 -4.80 -6.66 5.75
CA ARG A 141 -6.09 -6.58 5.06
C ARG A 141 -6.27 -7.75 4.10
N PRO A 142 -6.76 -8.91 4.58
CA PRO A 142 -7.00 -10.09 3.76
C PRO A 142 -7.88 -9.84 2.52
N LEU A 143 -8.79 -8.86 2.58
CA LEU A 143 -9.75 -8.57 1.51
C LEU A 143 -9.29 -7.49 0.53
N ASP A 144 -8.01 -7.11 0.56
CA ASP A 144 -7.38 -6.34 -0.52
C ASP A 144 -7.08 -7.28 -1.70
N LEU A 145 -8.14 -7.75 -2.35
CA LEU A 145 -8.09 -8.91 -3.24
C LEU A 145 -7.41 -8.66 -4.58
N PHE A 146 -7.36 -7.42 -5.05
CA PHE A 146 -6.94 -7.12 -6.42
C PHE A 146 -5.51 -6.61 -6.46
N LEU A 147 -5.21 -5.63 -5.61
CA LEU A 147 -3.88 -5.12 -5.36
C LEU A 147 -3.74 -4.88 -3.86
N PRO A 148 -2.70 -5.41 -3.21
CA PRO A 148 -2.51 -5.20 -1.79
C PRO A 148 -2.19 -3.73 -1.51
N TYR A 149 -2.69 -3.22 -0.39
CA TYR A 149 -2.20 -1.97 0.21
C TYR A 149 -0.89 -2.22 0.93
N GLN A 150 0.09 -1.34 0.72
CA GLN A 150 1.24 -1.35 1.62
C GLN A 150 0.79 -0.66 2.89
N GLN A 151 0.68 -1.44 3.97
CA GLN A 151 0.33 -0.91 5.27
C GLN A 151 1.58 -0.34 5.93
N ASN A 152 1.45 0.86 6.50
CA ASN A 152 2.55 1.61 7.08
C ASN A 152 3.75 1.71 6.11
N PRO A 153 3.58 2.29 4.91
CA PRO A 153 4.72 2.54 4.03
C PRO A 153 5.69 3.52 4.71
N LEU A 154 6.98 3.42 4.38
CA LEU A 154 7.93 4.49 4.67
C LEU A 154 8.07 5.38 3.44
N GLY A 155 7.83 6.67 3.60
CA GLY A 155 8.13 7.65 2.57
C GLY A 155 7.06 7.74 1.47
N ILE A 156 7.52 7.94 0.23
CA ILE A 156 6.65 8.21 -0.91
C ILE A 156 6.05 6.89 -1.40
N GLN A 157 4.73 6.85 -1.51
CA GLN A 157 4.02 5.71 -2.06
C GLN A 157 2.95 6.18 -3.04
N VAL A 158 2.86 5.49 -4.17
CA VAL A 158 1.77 5.64 -5.14
C VAL A 158 1.12 4.30 -5.35
N GLU A 159 -0.18 4.26 -5.11
CA GLU A 159 -0.98 3.04 -5.11
C GLU A 159 -1.92 3.01 -6.31
N GLU A 160 -1.53 2.25 -7.34
CA GLU A 160 -2.35 2.06 -8.53
C GLU A 160 -3.59 1.20 -8.28
N GLY A 161 -4.68 1.50 -8.99
CA GLY A 161 -5.86 0.65 -9.07
C GLY A 161 -5.77 -0.35 -10.23
N PRO A 162 -6.43 -1.52 -10.14
CA PRO A 162 -6.64 -2.39 -11.30
C PRO A 162 -7.66 -1.77 -12.27
N GLY A 163 -7.78 -2.35 -13.47
CA GLY A 163 -8.96 -2.13 -14.32
C GLY A 163 -10.18 -2.78 -13.67
N VAL A 164 -11.30 -2.08 -13.60
CA VAL A 164 -12.53 -2.50 -12.91
C VAL A 164 -13.76 -2.23 -13.75
N ALA A 165 -14.67 -3.19 -13.74
CA ALA A 165 -16.08 -2.97 -14.02
C ALA A 165 -16.91 -3.45 -12.83
N LEU A 166 -17.64 -2.54 -12.19
CA LEU A 166 -18.45 -2.80 -11.01
C LEU A 166 -19.89 -2.39 -11.30
N LEU A 167 -20.83 -3.29 -11.00
CA LEU A 167 -22.26 -3.03 -10.98
C LEU A 167 -22.77 -3.25 -9.55
N SER A 168 -23.27 -2.20 -8.92
CA SER A 168 -23.77 -2.22 -7.54
C SER A 168 -25.28 -2.05 -7.51
N LEU A 169 -25.97 -2.98 -6.86
CA LEU A 169 -27.42 -2.98 -6.65
C LEU A 169 -27.71 -2.82 -5.17
N TYR A 170 -28.50 -1.82 -4.81
CA TYR A 170 -28.76 -1.48 -3.41
C TYR A 170 -30.14 -1.96 -2.97
N ASP A 171 -30.21 -2.42 -1.73
CA ASP A 171 -31.45 -2.63 -1.01
C ASP A 171 -31.49 -1.73 0.25
N ALA A 172 -32.51 -1.90 1.10
CA ALA A 172 -32.69 -1.05 2.29
C ALA A 172 -31.56 -1.14 3.32
N THR A 173 -30.75 -2.21 3.27
CA THR A 173 -29.75 -2.54 4.30
C THR A 173 -28.40 -2.94 3.74
N GLY A 174 -28.23 -2.99 2.42
CA GLY A 174 -27.06 -3.60 1.82
C GLY A 174 -26.89 -3.36 0.34
N GLU A 175 -25.88 -4.04 -0.20
CA GLU A 175 -25.42 -3.92 -1.57
C GLU A 175 -25.06 -5.31 -2.11
N TRP A 176 -25.48 -5.59 -3.33
CA TRP A 176 -24.95 -6.67 -4.16
C TRP A 176 -24.07 -6.07 -5.25
N SER A 177 -22.81 -6.47 -5.31
CA SER A 177 -21.86 -5.97 -6.30
C SER A 177 -21.37 -7.10 -7.21
N LEU A 178 -21.60 -6.98 -8.51
CA LEU A 178 -20.93 -7.80 -9.53
C LEU A 178 -19.66 -7.07 -9.95
N VAL A 179 -18.52 -7.70 -9.78
CA VAL A 179 -17.20 -7.10 -10.05
C VAL A 179 -16.46 -7.92 -11.09
N ALA A 180 -15.88 -7.27 -12.09
CA ALA A 180 -14.84 -7.82 -12.95
C ALA A 180 -13.59 -6.96 -12.83
N THR A 181 -12.42 -7.59 -12.72
CA THR A 181 -11.15 -6.85 -12.60
C THR A 181 -10.06 -7.39 -13.51
N ASP A 182 -9.11 -6.51 -13.84
CA ASP A 182 -7.88 -6.80 -14.57
C ASP A 182 -6.70 -6.08 -13.92
N ALA A 183 -5.90 -6.81 -13.15
CA ALA A 183 -4.73 -6.26 -12.46
C ALA A 183 -3.55 -5.98 -13.39
N SER A 184 -3.59 -6.38 -14.67
CA SER A 184 -2.51 -6.09 -15.62
C SER A 184 -2.46 -4.62 -16.06
N TRP A 185 -3.37 -3.78 -15.55
CA TRP A 185 -3.41 -2.33 -15.81
C TRP A 185 -2.42 -1.53 -14.94
N VAL A 186 -1.77 -2.22 -13.98
CA VAL A 186 -0.73 -1.65 -13.11
C VAL A 186 0.61 -1.63 -13.83
N SER A 187 1.37 -0.55 -13.63
CA SER A 187 2.67 -0.35 -14.27
C SER A 187 3.68 -1.44 -13.88
N GLU A 188 4.26 -2.13 -14.86
CA GLU A 188 5.20 -3.24 -14.63
C GLU A 188 6.48 -2.79 -13.91
N GLN A 189 6.92 -1.54 -14.14
CA GLN A 189 8.16 -0.97 -13.61
C GLN A 189 8.22 -0.94 -12.07
N ARG A 190 7.07 -0.95 -11.40
CA ARG A 190 6.95 -0.86 -9.93
C ARG A 190 6.48 -2.16 -9.26
N THR A 191 6.54 -3.27 -10.00
CA THR A 191 6.10 -4.58 -9.48
C THR A 191 7.28 -5.53 -9.30
N THR A 192 7.31 -6.26 -8.18
CA THR A 192 8.26 -7.37 -7.98
C THR A 192 7.89 -8.56 -8.87
N PRO A 193 8.81 -9.52 -9.11
CA PRO A 193 8.46 -10.75 -9.82
C PRO A 193 7.28 -11.50 -9.17
N LEU A 194 7.24 -11.57 -7.85
CA LEU A 194 6.12 -12.16 -7.10
C LEU A 194 4.80 -11.41 -7.34
N GLN A 195 4.82 -10.08 -7.34
CA GLN A 195 3.62 -9.28 -7.62
C GLN A 195 3.13 -9.45 -9.06
N ARG A 196 4.03 -9.44 -10.05
CA ARG A 196 3.68 -9.70 -11.46
C ARG A 196 3.01 -11.05 -11.63
N GLN A 197 3.54 -12.09 -11.01
CA GLN A 197 2.98 -13.44 -11.12
C GLN A 197 1.62 -13.57 -10.43
N ASN A 198 1.31 -12.68 -9.48
CA ASN A 198 0.02 -12.61 -8.82
C ASN A 198 -0.96 -11.63 -9.48
N GLN A 199 -0.60 -10.95 -10.58
CA GLN A 199 -1.54 -10.14 -11.36
C GLN A 199 -2.60 -11.04 -12.00
N GLN A 200 -3.85 -10.73 -11.71
CA GLN A 200 -4.99 -11.59 -11.94
C GLN A 200 -6.10 -10.89 -12.71
N ARG A 201 -6.87 -11.69 -13.45
CA ARG A 201 -8.08 -11.29 -14.16
C ARG A 201 -9.22 -12.19 -13.76
N GLY A 202 -10.36 -11.61 -13.43
CA GLY A 202 -11.44 -12.41 -12.90
C GLY A 202 -12.73 -11.67 -12.68
N VAL A 203 -13.67 -12.39 -12.10
CA VAL A 203 -15.03 -11.94 -11.81
C VAL A 203 -15.47 -12.48 -10.46
N GLY A 204 -16.28 -11.70 -9.75
CA GLY A 204 -16.85 -12.15 -8.49
C GLY A 204 -18.14 -11.43 -8.13
N LEU A 205 -18.72 -11.92 -7.05
CA LEU A 205 -19.93 -11.40 -6.45
C LEU A 205 -19.63 -11.05 -4.99
N ARG A 206 -19.92 -9.82 -4.62
CA ARG A 206 -19.84 -9.31 -3.26
C ARG A 206 -21.24 -9.04 -2.73
N HIS A 207 -21.47 -9.34 -1.46
CA HIS A 207 -22.61 -8.85 -0.71
C HIS A 207 -22.14 -8.09 0.51
N TYR A 208 -22.66 -6.89 0.72
CA TYR A 208 -22.49 -6.08 1.92
C TYR A 208 -23.83 -5.90 2.61
N ARG A 209 -23.83 -5.90 3.95
CA ARG A 209 -25.04 -5.68 4.75
C ARG A 209 -24.72 -4.98 6.06
N LEU A 210 -25.46 -3.91 6.34
CA LEU A 210 -25.54 -3.27 7.64
C LEU A 210 -26.70 -3.87 8.45
N SER A 211 -26.43 -4.25 9.69
CA SER A 211 -27.41 -4.81 10.62
C SER A 211 -27.17 -4.28 12.03
N GLY A 212 -27.95 -3.27 12.43
CA GLY A 212 -27.71 -2.54 13.68
C GLY A 212 -26.38 -1.79 13.59
N ASP A 213 -25.51 -2.01 14.58
CA ASP A 213 -24.17 -1.42 14.65
C ASP A 213 -23.09 -2.33 14.03
N SER A 214 -23.50 -3.36 13.28
CA SER A 214 -22.60 -4.32 12.64
C SER A 214 -22.67 -4.28 11.12
N GLU A 215 -21.50 -4.26 10.49
CA GLU A 215 -21.32 -4.37 9.04
C GLU A 215 -20.76 -5.74 8.69
N TRP A 216 -21.33 -6.37 7.68
CA TRP A 216 -20.93 -7.67 7.17
C TRP A 216 -20.62 -7.57 5.69
N GLN A 217 -19.59 -8.26 5.25
CA GLN A 217 -19.39 -8.51 3.83
C GLN A 217 -18.90 -9.93 3.55
N VAL A 218 -19.30 -10.44 2.39
CA VAL A 218 -18.86 -11.73 1.84
C VAL A 218 -18.58 -11.55 0.36
N ILE A 219 -17.50 -12.15 -0.12
CA ILE A 219 -17.14 -12.14 -1.53
C ILE A 219 -16.66 -13.50 -2.00
N GLY A 220 -17.24 -13.97 -3.10
CA GLY A 220 -16.69 -15.05 -3.90
C GLY A 220 -16.09 -14.49 -5.19
N TYR A 221 -14.86 -14.86 -5.50
CA TYR A 221 -14.16 -14.35 -6.70
C TYR A 221 -13.39 -15.48 -7.38
N VAL A 222 -13.44 -15.52 -8.70
CA VAL A 222 -12.72 -16.51 -9.52
C VAL A 222 -11.85 -15.76 -10.52
N ASP A 223 -10.56 -16.12 -10.55
CA ASP A 223 -9.58 -15.54 -11.45
C ASP A 223 -8.64 -16.58 -12.03
N ASP A 224 -7.82 -16.13 -12.98
CA ASP A 224 -6.85 -16.94 -13.71
C ASP A 224 -5.59 -17.32 -12.93
N VAL A 225 -5.33 -16.74 -11.75
CA VAL A 225 -4.15 -17.08 -10.93
C VAL A 225 -4.54 -17.99 -9.77
N ARG A 226 -5.41 -17.52 -8.87
CA ARG A 226 -5.84 -18.17 -7.63
C ARG A 226 -6.87 -19.26 -7.87
N LYS A 227 -7.55 -19.25 -9.02
CA LYS A 227 -8.56 -20.25 -9.44
C LYS A 227 -9.73 -20.40 -8.45
N GLY A 228 -10.05 -19.33 -7.72
CA GLY A 228 -11.13 -19.27 -6.75
C GLY A 228 -10.67 -18.82 -5.36
N LEU A 229 -11.42 -17.89 -4.79
CA LEU A 229 -11.29 -17.44 -3.41
C LEU A 229 -12.66 -17.15 -2.79
N LEU A 230 -12.72 -17.24 -1.47
CA LEU A 230 -13.86 -16.84 -0.66
C LEU A 230 -13.36 -16.00 0.52
N GLY A 231 -13.88 -14.78 0.64
CA GLY A 231 -13.53 -13.84 1.69
C GLY A 231 -14.75 -13.34 2.44
N ALA A 232 -14.57 -13.01 3.71
CA ALA A 232 -15.60 -12.36 4.52
C ALA A 232 -14.97 -11.40 5.54
N SER A 233 -15.70 -10.35 5.90
CA SER A 233 -15.35 -9.54 7.06
C SER A 233 -16.57 -9.08 7.83
N TRP A 234 -16.28 -8.62 9.04
CA TRP A 234 -17.25 -8.13 9.99
C TRP A 234 -16.64 -6.98 10.78
N VAL A 235 -17.40 -5.91 10.97
CA VAL A 235 -17.05 -4.77 11.84
C VAL A 235 -18.24 -4.52 12.75
N SER A 236 -18.02 -4.24 14.03
CA SER A 236 -19.08 -3.85 14.95
C SER A 236 -18.64 -2.75 15.89
N VAL A 237 -19.42 -1.68 15.95
CA VAL A 237 -19.27 -0.63 16.95
C VAL A 237 -19.99 -1.08 18.22
N LEU A 238 -19.24 -1.35 19.29
CA LEU A 238 -19.81 -1.83 20.55
C LEU A 238 -20.37 -0.67 21.39
N ASN A 239 -19.72 0.49 21.31
CA ASN A 239 -20.12 1.75 21.92
C ASN A 239 -19.28 2.90 21.33
N ALA A 240 -19.45 4.11 21.87
CA ALA A 240 -18.74 5.31 21.40
C ALA A 240 -17.20 5.25 21.44
N SER A 241 -16.61 4.28 22.16
CA SER A 241 -15.16 4.15 22.32
C SER A 241 -14.59 2.85 21.76
N TRP A 242 -15.41 1.84 21.45
CA TRP A 242 -14.92 0.51 21.10
C TRP A 242 -15.51 0.01 19.80
N GLU A 243 -14.64 -0.46 18.92
CA GLU A 243 -14.94 -1.20 17.72
C GLU A 243 -14.18 -2.52 17.73
N VAL A 244 -14.81 -3.56 17.18
CA VAL A 244 -14.18 -4.85 16.89
C VAL A 244 -14.34 -5.15 15.42
N HIS A 245 -13.31 -5.73 14.81
CA HIS A 245 -13.33 -6.08 13.40
C HIS A 245 -12.60 -7.39 13.16
N GLY A 246 -12.99 -8.09 12.10
CA GLY A 246 -12.33 -9.32 11.69
C GLY A 246 -12.53 -9.60 10.22
N SER A 247 -11.58 -10.29 9.62
CA SER A 247 -11.70 -10.75 8.24
C SER A 247 -11.01 -12.09 8.04
N ALA A 248 -11.49 -12.85 7.08
CA ALA A 248 -10.91 -14.12 6.69
C ALA A 248 -10.96 -14.25 5.16
N LEU A 249 -9.93 -14.90 4.61
CA LEU A 249 -9.83 -15.19 3.20
C LEU A 249 -9.26 -16.60 3.02
N TYR A 250 -9.92 -17.40 2.21
CA TYR A 250 -9.36 -18.64 1.67
C TYR A 250 -9.15 -18.48 0.17
N GLN A 251 -7.98 -18.90 -0.31
CA GLN A 251 -7.65 -18.95 -1.74
C GLN A 251 -7.08 -20.31 -2.11
N ARG A 252 -7.52 -20.82 -3.27
CA ARG A 252 -7.21 -22.18 -3.71
C ARG A 252 -5.77 -22.33 -4.24
N ARG A 253 -5.25 -21.32 -4.93
CA ARG A 253 -3.88 -21.30 -5.47
C ARG A 253 -3.23 -19.96 -5.21
N TYR A 254 -1.89 -19.95 -5.16
CA TYR A 254 -1.11 -18.74 -4.99
C TYR A 254 0.34 -18.92 -5.38
N TRP A 255 1.04 -17.83 -5.68
CA TRP A 255 2.48 -17.87 -5.90
C TRP A 255 3.23 -17.44 -4.66
N GLN A 256 4.32 -18.15 -4.37
CA GLN A 256 5.21 -17.88 -3.25
C GLN A 256 6.64 -18.27 -3.62
N TYR A 257 7.62 -17.55 -3.10
CA TYR A 257 9.00 -18.04 -3.07
C TYR A 257 9.09 -19.25 -2.14
N ALA A 258 9.33 -20.42 -2.72
CA ALA A 258 9.36 -21.69 -1.99
C ALA A 258 10.80 -22.15 -1.75
N LEU A 259 11.05 -22.72 -0.56
CA LEU A 259 12.31 -23.39 -0.27
C LEU A 259 12.48 -24.61 -1.21
N PRO A 260 13.65 -24.80 -1.81
CA PRO A 260 13.90 -25.97 -2.63
C PRO A 260 14.06 -27.23 -1.77
N GLN A 261 13.81 -28.40 -2.34
CA GLN A 261 14.04 -29.67 -1.64
C GLN A 261 15.53 -29.95 -1.42
N GLU A 262 16.37 -29.53 -2.37
CA GLU A 262 17.83 -29.66 -2.29
C GLU A 262 18.47 -28.37 -1.76
N SER A 263 19.46 -28.50 -0.88
CA SER A 263 20.15 -27.37 -0.22
C SER A 263 20.98 -26.50 -1.17
N HIS A 264 21.37 -27.01 -2.34
CA HIS A 264 22.21 -26.33 -3.34
C HIS A 264 21.40 -25.71 -4.49
N GLN A 265 20.11 -25.52 -4.30
CA GLN A 265 19.25 -24.84 -5.26
C GLN A 265 18.77 -23.49 -4.72
N PRO A 266 18.50 -22.51 -5.59
CA PRO A 266 17.99 -21.22 -5.17
C PRO A 266 16.52 -21.34 -4.78
N VAL A 267 16.06 -20.42 -3.95
CA VAL A 267 14.63 -20.19 -3.75
C VAL A 267 14.01 -19.76 -5.08
N GLN A 268 12.86 -20.35 -5.40
CA GLN A 268 12.16 -20.13 -6.66
C GLN A 268 10.69 -19.84 -6.43
N LEU A 269 10.13 -19.03 -7.31
CA LEU A 269 8.71 -18.75 -7.34
C LEU A 269 7.95 -20.00 -7.79
N LYS A 270 7.08 -20.53 -6.93
CA LYS A 270 6.28 -21.73 -7.21
C LYS A 270 4.81 -21.51 -6.86
N GLU A 271 3.95 -22.13 -7.65
CA GLU A 271 2.53 -22.24 -7.34
C GLU A 271 2.35 -23.17 -6.14
N GLN A 272 1.62 -22.68 -5.15
CA GLN A 272 1.20 -23.37 -3.95
C GLN A 272 -0.33 -23.46 -3.93
N HIS A 273 -0.84 -24.28 -3.02
CA HIS A 273 -2.25 -24.62 -2.93
C HIS A 273 -2.78 -24.33 -1.53
N ASP A 274 -4.05 -23.95 -1.47
CA ASP A 274 -4.85 -23.90 -0.24
C ASP A 274 -4.22 -23.05 0.88
N ALA A 275 -4.39 -21.73 0.80
CA ALA A 275 -3.97 -20.82 1.86
C ALA A 275 -5.15 -20.12 2.52
N GLY A 276 -5.15 -20.11 3.85
CA GLY A 276 -6.03 -19.31 4.69
C GLY A 276 -5.31 -18.06 5.20
N GLN A 277 -6.06 -16.97 5.31
CA GLN A 277 -5.66 -15.72 5.94
C GLN A 277 -6.77 -15.32 6.91
N ALA A 278 -6.40 -14.76 8.06
CA ALA A 278 -7.35 -14.31 9.06
C ALA A 278 -6.81 -13.10 9.82
N LEU A 279 -7.69 -12.19 10.20
CA LEU A 279 -7.41 -11.01 11.02
C LEU A 279 -8.51 -10.90 12.08
N LEU A 280 -8.11 -10.58 13.30
CA LEU A 280 -9.00 -10.09 14.35
C LEU A 280 -8.38 -8.83 14.97
N GLY A 281 -9.18 -7.79 15.13
CA GLY A 281 -8.75 -6.50 15.63
C GLY A 281 -9.75 -5.85 16.56
N VAL A 282 -9.21 -4.92 17.35
CA VAL A 282 -9.98 -4.02 18.21
C VAL A 282 -9.46 -2.61 18.02
N ASN A 283 -10.36 -1.64 18.06
CA ASN A 283 -10.03 -0.22 18.09
C ASN A 283 -10.66 0.43 19.33
N TRP A 284 -9.85 1.19 20.07
CA TRP A 284 -10.25 1.96 21.23
C TRP A 284 -9.96 3.44 21.02
N ALA A 285 -11.01 4.26 21.02
CA ALA A 285 -10.93 5.71 20.98
C ALA A 285 -11.33 6.30 22.35
N GLY A 286 -10.33 6.81 23.07
CA GLY A 286 -10.51 7.46 24.36
C GLY A 286 -10.98 8.92 24.21
N SER A 287 -11.87 9.37 25.09
CA SER A 287 -12.36 10.75 25.12
C SER A 287 -11.26 11.80 25.34
N SER A 288 -10.08 11.39 25.82
CA SER A 288 -8.91 12.23 25.97
C SER A 288 -8.13 12.44 24.66
N GLY A 289 -8.61 11.93 23.51
CA GLY A 289 -7.96 12.02 22.20
C GLY A 289 -6.91 10.94 21.91
N GLN A 290 -6.90 9.87 22.72
CA GLN A 290 -6.03 8.71 22.52
C GLN A 290 -6.72 7.72 21.58
N ASN A 291 -6.00 7.14 20.63
CA ASN A 291 -6.49 6.08 19.77
C ASN A 291 -5.54 4.88 19.84
N VAL A 292 -6.08 3.68 20.07
CA VAL A 292 -5.32 2.44 20.13
C VAL A 292 -5.98 1.40 19.23
N ILE A 293 -5.24 0.88 18.27
CA ILE A 293 -5.66 -0.27 17.46
C ILE A 293 -4.76 -1.44 17.81
N ALA A 294 -5.35 -2.59 18.09
CA ALA A 294 -4.61 -3.83 18.32
C ALA A 294 -5.15 -4.92 17.40
N GLU A 295 -4.26 -5.54 16.62
CA GLU A 295 -4.63 -6.49 15.58
C GLU A 295 -3.73 -7.71 15.61
N TYR A 296 -4.34 -8.89 15.53
CA TYR A 296 -3.65 -10.15 15.34
C TYR A 296 -4.07 -10.76 14.00
N TRP A 297 -3.10 -11.25 13.24
CA TRP A 297 -3.39 -11.95 11.99
C TRP A 297 -2.55 -13.18 11.76
N TYR A 298 -3.09 -14.01 10.87
CA TYR A 298 -2.45 -15.16 10.28
C TYR A 298 -2.44 -15.02 8.74
N ASP A 299 -1.30 -15.25 8.10
CA ASP A 299 -1.14 -15.37 6.65
C ASP A 299 -0.46 -16.69 6.29
N GLY A 300 -1.24 -17.66 5.83
CA GLY A 300 -0.75 -18.98 5.42
C GLY A 300 0.05 -19.00 4.11
N ARG A 301 0.22 -17.84 3.44
CA ARG A 301 1.00 -17.73 2.20
C ARG A 301 2.47 -17.41 2.43
N CYS A 302 2.84 -17.10 3.66
CA CYS A 302 4.18 -16.65 4.05
C CYS A 302 4.98 -17.82 4.65
N TRP A 303 6.30 -17.64 4.78
CA TRP A 303 7.10 -18.63 5.52
C TRP A 303 6.78 -18.59 7.02
N GLY A 304 6.72 -19.79 7.62
CA GLY A 304 6.70 -19.95 9.07
C GLY A 304 8.11 -20.02 9.66
N ASP A 305 8.19 -20.06 10.99
CA ASP A 305 9.45 -20.13 11.76
C ASP A 305 10.37 -21.28 11.29
N SER A 306 9.84 -22.50 11.13
CA SER A 306 10.62 -23.65 10.65
C SER A 306 11.26 -23.45 9.27
N GLN A 307 10.54 -22.81 8.34
CA GLN A 307 11.04 -22.51 6.99
C GLN A 307 12.13 -21.44 7.06
N TRP A 308 11.97 -20.43 7.90
CA TRP A 308 13.01 -19.42 8.10
C TRP A 308 14.27 -19.98 8.76
N GLN A 309 14.13 -20.83 9.76
CA GLN A 309 15.27 -21.51 10.38
C GLN A 309 16.00 -22.40 9.37
N GLU A 310 15.26 -23.13 8.54
CA GLU A 310 15.83 -23.93 7.45
C GLU A 310 16.56 -23.05 6.42
N ALA A 311 15.97 -21.92 6.02
CA ALA A 311 16.59 -20.96 5.11
C ALA A 311 17.91 -20.42 5.68
N LEU A 312 17.90 -19.96 6.93
CA LEU A 312 19.08 -19.42 7.63
C LEU A 312 20.19 -20.47 7.78
N ALA A 313 19.84 -21.71 8.14
CA ALA A 313 20.80 -22.80 8.26
C ALA A 313 21.47 -23.13 6.92
N ARG A 314 20.69 -23.19 5.84
CA ARG A 314 21.21 -23.41 4.48
C ARG A 314 22.13 -22.30 4.06
N VAL A 315 21.81 -21.06 4.41
CA VAL A 315 22.60 -19.88 4.07
C VAL A 315 23.94 -19.87 4.77
N GLY A 316 23.97 -20.20 6.07
CA GLY A 316 25.24 -20.40 6.78
C GLY A 316 26.11 -21.48 6.13
N SER A 317 25.52 -22.60 5.70
CA SER A 317 26.25 -23.66 4.98
C SER A 317 26.77 -23.20 3.62
N LEU A 318 25.95 -22.49 2.84
CA LEU A 318 26.31 -22.00 1.51
C LEU A 318 27.40 -20.92 1.57
N GLN A 319 27.36 -20.04 2.57
CA GLN A 319 28.42 -19.08 2.83
C GLN A 319 29.74 -19.78 3.19
N ALA A 320 29.71 -20.79 4.05
CA ALA A 320 30.89 -21.58 4.41
C ALA A 320 31.51 -22.32 3.20
N GLN A 321 30.69 -22.68 2.21
CA GLN A 321 31.11 -23.30 0.96
C GLN A 321 31.46 -22.29 -0.14
N GLN A 322 31.52 -20.99 0.18
CA GLN A 322 31.83 -19.91 -0.76
C GLN A 322 30.86 -19.81 -1.94
N GLN A 323 29.56 -20.01 -1.68
CA GLN A 323 28.46 -19.83 -2.65
C GLN A 323 27.57 -18.61 -2.31
N PRO A 324 28.10 -17.38 -2.25
CA PRO A 324 27.37 -16.21 -1.76
C PRO A 324 26.19 -15.80 -2.64
N ALA A 325 26.27 -16.01 -3.96
CA ALA A 325 25.15 -15.72 -4.87
C ALA A 325 23.93 -16.62 -4.58
N LEU A 326 24.18 -17.89 -4.27
CA LEU A 326 23.13 -18.84 -3.94
C LEU A 326 22.56 -18.57 -2.54
N ALA A 327 23.42 -18.24 -1.57
CA ALA A 327 23.00 -17.78 -0.25
C ALA A 327 22.10 -16.52 -0.35
N GLY A 328 22.47 -15.55 -1.18
CA GLY A 328 21.69 -14.33 -1.41
C GLY A 328 20.32 -14.59 -2.03
N ALA A 329 20.15 -15.65 -2.82
CA ALA A 329 18.85 -16.00 -3.41
C ALA A 329 17.76 -16.30 -2.37
N TYR A 330 18.13 -16.72 -1.15
CA TYR A 330 17.17 -16.99 -0.08
C TYR A 330 16.59 -15.72 0.55
N ALA A 331 17.22 -14.55 0.35
CA ALA A 331 16.66 -13.26 0.75
C ALA A 331 15.36 -12.90 0.00
N GLN A 332 15.04 -13.59 -1.10
CA GLN A 332 13.76 -13.48 -1.80
C GLN A 332 12.55 -13.79 -0.91
N GLY A 333 12.73 -14.50 0.22
CA GLY A 333 11.69 -14.69 1.22
C GLY A 333 11.17 -13.37 1.83
N PHE A 334 11.99 -12.31 1.85
CA PHE A 334 11.58 -10.98 2.31
C PHE A 334 10.58 -10.29 1.37
N GLU A 335 10.39 -10.79 0.15
CA GLU A 335 9.40 -10.25 -0.80
C GLU A 335 7.95 -10.71 -0.49
N HIS A 336 7.75 -11.63 0.46
CA HIS A 336 6.39 -12.02 0.88
C HIS A 336 5.65 -10.83 1.53
N SER A 337 4.32 -10.79 1.37
CA SER A 337 3.49 -9.71 1.93
C SER A 337 3.57 -9.59 3.45
N ASN A 338 3.73 -10.71 4.15
CA ASN A 338 4.14 -10.77 5.55
C ASN A 338 5.43 -11.56 5.67
N LEU A 339 6.32 -11.17 6.58
CA LEU A 339 7.55 -11.92 6.84
C LEU A 339 7.30 -13.17 7.68
N MET A 340 6.30 -13.11 8.56
CA MET A 340 5.88 -14.22 9.42
C MET A 340 4.41 -14.55 9.20
N ALA A 341 4.07 -15.82 9.42
CA ALA A 341 2.69 -16.27 9.29
C ALA A 341 1.81 -15.66 10.37
N HIS A 342 2.27 -15.56 11.62
CA HIS A 342 1.53 -14.95 12.72
C HIS A 342 2.16 -13.62 13.14
N ASN A 343 1.33 -12.60 13.31
CA ASN A 343 1.78 -11.26 13.70
C ASN A 343 0.76 -10.58 14.62
N LEU A 344 1.25 -9.68 15.46
CA LEU A 344 0.49 -8.81 16.33
C LEU A 344 0.96 -7.37 16.07
N LEU A 345 0.05 -6.46 15.75
CA LEU A 345 0.30 -5.03 15.67
C LEU A 345 -0.42 -4.30 16.80
N VAL A 346 0.26 -3.35 17.40
CA VAL A 346 -0.34 -2.30 18.21
C VAL A 346 -0.01 -0.95 17.61
N HIS A 347 -1.02 -0.22 17.20
CA HIS A 347 -0.95 1.17 16.80
C HIS A 347 -1.46 2.04 17.93
N TRP A 348 -0.71 3.09 18.24
CA TRP A 348 -1.12 4.13 19.18
C TRP A 348 -0.95 5.50 18.54
N SER A 349 -1.93 6.38 18.73
CA SER A 349 -1.81 7.80 18.35
C SER A 349 -2.52 8.71 19.33
N LEU A 350 -2.10 9.97 19.33
CA LEU A 350 -2.66 11.03 20.17
C LEU A 350 -3.03 12.23 19.31
N ASP A 351 -4.30 12.62 19.33
CA ASP A 351 -4.79 13.79 18.62
C ASP A 351 -4.12 15.09 19.12
N LYS A 352 -3.82 16.02 18.22
CA LYS A 352 -3.17 17.30 18.57
C LYS A 352 -3.98 18.14 19.58
N SER A 353 -5.31 18.01 19.62
CA SER A 353 -6.14 18.72 20.61
C SER A 353 -6.04 18.11 22.01
N ALA A 354 -5.64 16.84 22.12
CA ALA A 354 -5.52 16.10 23.37
C ALA A 354 -4.49 16.73 24.33
N TRP A 355 -3.46 17.39 23.79
CA TRP A 355 -2.46 18.10 24.59
C TRP A 355 -3.06 19.15 25.51
N ARG A 356 -4.26 19.67 25.22
CA ARG A 356 -4.94 20.63 26.09
C ARG A 356 -5.45 20.00 27.40
N ASN A 357 -5.57 18.68 27.45
CA ASN A 357 -6.04 17.95 28.64
C ASN A 357 -5.00 17.93 29.77
N TRP A 358 -3.72 18.17 29.49
CA TRP A 358 -2.67 18.23 30.52
C TRP A 358 -2.19 19.66 30.76
N THR A 359 -2.21 20.10 32.02
CA THR A 359 -1.85 21.47 32.41
C THR A 359 -0.43 21.87 31.96
N TRP A 360 0.51 20.93 31.93
CA TRP A 360 1.91 21.21 31.57
C TRP A 360 2.11 21.49 30.07
N SER A 361 1.21 21.02 29.19
CA SER A 361 1.31 21.21 27.74
C SER A 361 0.47 22.39 27.22
N GLN A 362 -0.43 22.95 28.04
CA GLN A 362 -1.33 24.03 27.64
C GLN A 362 -0.62 25.32 27.22
N SER A 363 0.59 25.58 27.72
CA SER A 363 1.38 26.76 27.33
C SER A 363 2.24 26.55 26.08
N SER A 364 2.26 25.33 25.52
CA SER A 364 3.11 24.98 24.37
C SER A 364 2.32 25.05 23.07
N ASP A 365 2.56 26.11 22.31
CA ASP A 365 2.02 26.30 20.95
C ASP A 365 2.50 25.20 19.97
N LEU A 366 3.69 24.66 20.20
CA LEU A 366 4.20 23.53 19.42
C LEU A 366 3.36 22.28 19.65
N LEU A 367 3.11 21.90 20.92
CA LEU A 367 2.40 20.66 21.23
C LEU A 367 0.97 20.69 20.69
N SER A 368 0.29 21.83 20.67
CA SER A 368 -1.04 21.94 20.06
C SER A 368 -1.10 21.65 18.55
N ARG A 369 0.05 21.46 17.89
CA ARG A 369 0.18 21.12 16.47
C ARG A 369 0.82 19.75 16.23
N VAL A 370 1.11 19.00 17.30
CA VAL A 370 1.87 17.74 17.22
C VAL A 370 0.94 16.53 17.40
N THR A 371 0.99 15.61 16.45
CA THR A 371 0.33 14.29 16.52
C THR A 371 1.41 13.22 16.58
N PRO A 372 1.72 12.66 17.75
CA PRO A 372 2.61 11.51 17.84
C PRO A 372 1.84 10.21 17.56
N THR A 373 2.54 9.27 16.93
CA THR A 373 2.06 7.94 16.59
C THR A 373 3.17 6.92 16.86
N LEU A 374 2.80 5.71 17.25
CA LEU A 374 3.71 4.58 17.43
C LEU A 374 3.04 3.30 16.93
N ASP A 375 3.66 2.66 15.96
CA ASP A 375 3.33 1.29 15.54
C ASP A 375 4.34 0.29 16.12
N VAL A 376 3.84 -0.79 16.71
CA VAL A 376 4.63 -1.92 17.21
C VAL A 376 4.13 -3.20 16.58
N LEU A 377 4.89 -3.74 15.63
CA LEU A 377 4.66 -5.04 15.03
C LEU A 377 5.51 -6.08 15.74
N TYR A 378 4.90 -7.17 16.17
CA TYR A 378 5.53 -8.29 16.86
C TYR A 378 5.18 -9.60 16.17
N ALA A 379 6.19 -10.41 15.88
CA ALA A 379 6.05 -11.76 15.37
C ALA A 379 6.20 -12.76 16.52
N PRO A 380 5.09 -13.31 17.07
CA PRO A 380 5.14 -14.22 18.21
C PRO A 380 5.86 -15.56 17.93
N GLN A 381 6.08 -15.92 16.68
CA GLN A 381 6.68 -17.22 16.33
C GLN A 381 8.19 -17.26 16.60
N ASP A 382 8.88 -16.14 16.38
CA ASP A 382 10.33 -16.06 16.42
C ASP A 382 10.85 -14.89 17.29
N GLY A 383 9.96 -14.11 17.90
CA GLY A 383 10.31 -12.97 18.74
C GLY A 383 10.71 -11.71 17.95
N GLY A 384 10.44 -11.67 16.63
CA GLY A 384 10.74 -10.52 15.79
C GLY A 384 9.91 -9.29 16.12
N VAL A 385 10.51 -8.10 15.96
CA VAL A 385 9.86 -6.82 16.26
C VAL A 385 10.16 -5.80 15.18
N MET A 386 9.17 -4.98 14.83
CA MET A 386 9.34 -3.74 14.08
C MET A 386 8.65 -2.59 14.78
N LEU A 387 9.39 -1.51 15.05
CA LEU A 387 8.90 -0.31 15.73
C LEU A 387 8.91 0.86 14.74
N THR A 388 7.78 1.56 14.63
CA THR A 388 7.67 2.75 13.78
C THR A 388 7.11 3.93 14.56
N PRO A 389 7.93 4.67 15.33
CA PRO A 389 7.53 5.97 15.86
C PRO A 389 7.41 7.01 14.75
N ARG A 390 6.36 7.83 14.81
CA ARG A 390 6.10 8.95 13.91
C ARG A 390 5.65 10.18 14.69
N VAL A 391 6.08 11.36 14.25
CA VAL A 391 5.64 12.65 14.78
C VAL A 391 5.25 13.52 13.60
N ASN A 392 3.98 13.91 13.53
CA ASN A 392 3.50 14.87 12.55
C ASN A 392 3.32 16.24 13.23
N ILE A 393 3.86 17.29 12.63
CA ILE A 393 3.80 18.67 13.08
C ILE A 393 3.08 19.48 12.02
N GLU A 394 1.89 19.96 12.33
CA GLU A 394 1.15 20.89 11.47
C GLU A 394 1.87 22.24 11.43
N LEU A 395 2.19 22.70 10.23
CA LEU A 395 2.85 23.99 9.99
C LEU A 395 1.81 25.06 9.62
N HIS A 396 0.82 24.67 8.83
CA HIS A 396 -0.27 25.53 8.37
C HIS A 396 -1.51 24.70 8.06
N ASP A 397 -2.68 25.22 8.40
CA ASP A 397 -3.98 24.73 7.93
C ASP A 397 -4.96 25.90 7.84
N SER A 398 -5.50 26.13 6.64
CA SER A 398 -6.52 27.15 6.36
C SER A 398 -7.86 26.53 5.95
N GLY A 399 -7.97 25.20 5.91
CA GLY A 399 -9.09 24.46 5.32
C GLY A 399 -9.08 24.42 3.78
N ALA A 400 -8.49 25.41 3.12
CA ALA A 400 -8.25 25.40 1.68
C ALA A 400 -6.86 24.88 1.32
N SER A 401 -5.88 25.06 2.20
CA SER A 401 -4.53 24.51 2.06
C SER A 401 -3.98 24.10 3.40
N SER A 402 -3.10 23.11 3.39
CA SER A 402 -2.39 22.66 4.59
C SER A 402 -0.95 22.28 4.27
N SER A 403 -0.09 22.35 5.29
CA SER A 403 1.27 21.83 5.23
C SER A 403 1.71 21.26 6.56
N ALA A 404 2.55 20.23 6.49
CA ALA A 404 3.00 19.49 7.66
C ALA A 404 4.43 18.99 7.50
N LEU A 405 5.14 18.91 8.63
CA LEU A 405 6.42 18.24 8.76
C LEU A 405 6.20 16.90 9.47
N GLU A 406 6.66 15.82 8.87
CA GLU A 406 6.59 14.49 9.47
C GLU A 406 8.00 13.94 9.68
N LEU A 407 8.25 13.49 10.91
CA LEU A 407 9.42 12.75 11.31
C LEU A 407 9.01 11.31 11.55
N GLU A 408 9.64 10.37 10.86
CA GLU A 408 9.36 8.95 11.01
C GLU A 408 10.65 8.17 11.16
N ALA A 409 10.64 7.15 12.01
CA ALA A 409 11.73 6.18 12.05
C ALA A 409 11.16 4.77 12.06
N ARG A 410 11.82 3.82 11.39
CA ARG A 410 11.50 2.39 11.46
C ARG A 410 12.70 1.61 11.92
N TYR A 411 12.54 0.86 12.98
CA TYR A 411 13.53 -0.08 13.49
C TYR A 411 13.03 -1.51 13.33
N ALA A 412 13.86 -2.39 12.77
CA ALA A 412 13.60 -3.83 12.72
C ALA A 412 14.58 -4.59 13.62
N GLY A 413 14.09 -5.50 14.45
CA GLY A 413 14.89 -6.21 15.45
C GLY A 413 14.11 -7.35 16.11
N GLY A 414 14.33 -7.55 17.41
CA GLY A 414 13.79 -8.68 18.18
C GLY A 414 14.89 -9.64 18.60
N ASP A 415 14.52 -10.91 18.82
CA ASP A 415 15.48 -11.97 19.13
C ASP A 415 16.54 -12.08 18.03
N SER A 416 17.78 -12.41 18.38
CA SER A 416 18.91 -12.39 17.44
C SER A 416 18.77 -13.35 16.25
N HIS A 417 17.89 -14.34 16.37
CA HIS A 417 17.59 -15.33 15.33
C HIS A 417 16.27 -15.03 14.60
N SER A 418 15.52 -14.02 15.04
CA SER A 418 14.28 -13.60 14.41
C SER A 418 14.52 -13.03 13.02
N VAL A 419 13.56 -13.21 12.13
CA VAL A 419 13.62 -12.75 10.73
C VAL A 419 13.67 -11.23 10.64
N TYR A 420 12.96 -10.54 11.53
CA TYR A 420 13.01 -9.08 11.63
C TYR A 420 14.40 -8.58 12.05
N ALA A 421 15.13 -9.33 12.88
CA ALA A 421 16.54 -9.03 13.19
C ALA A 421 17.49 -9.32 12.01
N GLN A 422 17.06 -10.12 11.02
CA GLN A 422 17.81 -10.43 9.79
C GLN A 422 17.49 -9.51 8.61
N ILE A 423 16.58 -8.54 8.74
CA ILE A 423 16.35 -7.54 7.69
C ILE A 423 17.61 -6.66 7.57
N PRO A 424 18.23 -6.53 6.39
CA PRO A 424 19.45 -5.72 6.22
C PRO A 424 19.28 -4.27 6.69
N ASP A 425 18.13 -3.68 6.39
CA ASP A 425 17.76 -2.33 6.80
C ASP A 425 17.36 -2.35 8.27
N ARG A 426 18.30 -1.98 9.14
CA ARG A 426 18.09 -2.02 10.59
C ARG A 426 17.25 -0.86 11.07
N LEU A 427 17.59 0.34 10.61
CA LEU A 427 17.01 1.59 11.09
C LEU A 427 16.92 2.58 9.93
N THR A 428 15.70 2.99 9.61
CA THR A 428 15.45 4.03 8.60
C THR A 428 14.86 5.24 9.29
N PHE A 429 15.38 6.43 8.98
CA PHE A 429 14.80 7.71 9.37
C PHE A 429 14.27 8.42 8.13
N LEU A 430 13.14 9.10 8.27
CA LEU A 430 12.54 9.94 7.24
C LEU A 430 12.14 11.30 7.82
N LEU A 431 12.33 12.30 6.97
CA LEU A 431 11.85 13.66 7.13
C LEU A 431 11.01 13.99 5.90
N ASN A 432 9.70 14.11 6.09
CA ASN A 432 8.78 14.45 5.02
C ASN A 432 8.23 15.86 5.22
N LEU A 433 8.27 16.68 4.18
CA LEU A 433 7.52 17.93 4.11
C LEU A 433 6.36 17.72 3.14
N LYS A 434 5.13 17.89 3.60
CA LYS A 434 3.91 17.60 2.84
C LYS A 434 3.06 18.85 2.74
N GLY A 435 2.27 18.96 1.67
CA GLY A 435 1.21 19.96 1.59
C GLY A 435 0.10 19.61 0.61
N ARG A 436 -1.05 20.24 0.83
CA ARG A 436 -2.30 20.06 0.08
C ARG A 436 -2.90 21.41 -0.31
N PHE A 437 -3.51 21.50 -1.49
CA PHE A 437 -4.16 22.69 -2.03
C PHE A 437 -5.44 22.40 -2.80
#